data_AF-A0A536I9K5-F1
#
_entry.id   AF-A0A536I9K5-F1
#
_cell.length_a   1.000
_cell.length_b   1.000
_cell.length_c   1.000
_cell.angle_alpha   90.00
_cell.angle_beta   90.00
_cell.angle_gamma   90.00
#
_symmetry.space_group_name_H-M   'P 1'
#
loop_
_entity.id
_entity.type
_entity.pdbx_description
1 polymer ?
#
loop_
_entity_poly.entity_id
_entity_poly.type
_entity_poly.pdbx_seq_one_letter_code
_entity_poly.pdbx_strand_id
1 'polypeptide(L)'
;IRTTRANTPALYTADDAFPIGGSKVVRGGGSDDRVAVIAAGITLHEAAKAADDLAKGGLRVRVIDAYSVKPIDGEALAAAAKATGGRIVVVEDHWPEGGIGDAVLAALADRGVRDLRYRHLAVRKMPGSGKPAELLADVGIDATAIAKAVRELAA
;
A
#
# COMPACT_ATOMS: atom_id res chain seq x y z
N ILE A 1 -15.29 1.03 -11.02
CA ILE A 1 -14.25 2.07 -10.84
C ILE A 1 -14.58 2.82 -9.56
N ARG A 2 -13.66 2.87 -8.59
CA ARG A 2 -13.82 3.62 -7.33
C ARG A 2 -13.04 4.92 -7.45
N THR A 3 -13.69 6.07 -7.28
CA THR A 3 -13.07 7.39 -7.34
C THR A 3 -12.97 8.02 -5.95
N THR A 4 -12.04 8.96 -5.78
CA THR A 4 -11.81 9.67 -4.51
C THR A 4 -12.20 11.14 -4.62
N ARG A 5 -12.67 11.73 -3.51
CA ARG A 5 -13.10 13.14 -3.46
C ARG A 5 -11.95 14.14 -3.46
N ALA A 6 -10.84 13.82 -2.79
CA ALA A 6 -9.74 14.76 -2.60
C ALA A 6 -8.97 15.00 -3.90
N ASN A 7 -8.54 16.24 -4.12
CA ASN A 7 -7.58 16.56 -5.18
C ASN A 7 -6.20 16.00 -4.78
N THR A 8 -5.65 15.15 -5.64
CA THR A 8 -4.34 14.54 -5.42
C THR A 8 -3.39 14.86 -6.58
N PRO A 9 -2.07 14.95 -6.32
CA PRO A 9 -1.11 15.21 -7.38
C PRO A 9 -1.03 14.04 -8.37
N ALA A 10 -0.80 14.33 -9.64
CA ALA A 10 -0.59 13.31 -10.66
C ALA A 10 0.66 12.48 -10.34
N LEU A 11 0.53 11.16 -10.38
CA LEU A 11 1.63 10.21 -10.20
C LEU A 11 2.17 9.64 -11.52
N TYR A 12 1.40 9.80 -12.59
CA TYR A 12 1.58 9.14 -13.88
C TYR A 12 1.55 10.15 -15.02
N THR A 13 2.14 9.80 -16.15
CA THR A 13 2.07 10.58 -17.38
C THR A 13 0.92 10.11 -18.29
N ALA A 14 0.70 10.78 -19.42
CA ALA A 14 -0.32 10.36 -20.38
C ALA A 14 0.05 9.07 -21.14
N ASP A 15 1.34 8.71 -21.18
CA ASP A 15 1.86 7.56 -21.91
C ASP A 15 1.86 6.26 -21.08
N ASP A 16 1.55 6.39 -19.79
CA ASP A 16 1.52 5.30 -18.84
C ASP A 16 0.39 4.29 -19.15
N ALA A 17 0.75 3.02 -19.36
CA ALA A 17 -0.23 1.95 -19.58
C ALA A 17 -0.85 1.43 -18.27
N PHE A 18 -2.13 1.03 -18.32
CA PHE A 18 -2.87 0.45 -17.19
C PHE A 18 -3.62 -0.82 -17.62
N PRO A 19 -2.91 -1.93 -17.87
CA PRO A 19 -3.56 -3.21 -18.16
C PRO A 19 -4.43 -3.69 -16.99
N ILE A 20 -5.56 -4.31 -17.29
CA ILE A 20 -6.38 -4.98 -16.27
C ILE A 20 -5.54 -6.05 -15.59
N GLY A 21 -5.56 -6.09 -14.25
CA GLY A 21 -4.74 -7.02 -13.48
C GLY A 21 -3.31 -6.58 -13.20
N GLY A 22 -2.92 -5.37 -13.59
CA GLY A 22 -1.60 -4.83 -13.30
C GLY A 22 -1.53 -3.98 -12.03
N SER A 23 -0.30 -3.63 -11.67
CA SER A 23 0.07 -2.71 -10.58
C SER A 23 1.21 -1.79 -11.03
N LYS A 24 1.55 -0.76 -10.23
CA LYS A 24 2.71 0.10 -10.50
C LYS A 24 3.52 0.38 -9.24
N VAL A 25 4.84 0.37 -9.37
CA VAL A 25 5.73 0.88 -8.30
C VAL A 25 5.83 2.38 -8.44
N VAL A 26 5.40 3.13 -7.43
CA VAL A 26 5.38 4.61 -7.44
C VAL A 26 6.50 5.24 -6.60
N ARG A 27 7.11 4.46 -5.70
CA ARG A 27 8.31 4.80 -4.93
C ARG A 27 9.13 3.54 -4.68
N GLY A 28 10.45 3.69 -4.59
CA GLY A 28 11.36 2.56 -4.40
C GLY A 28 11.51 1.72 -5.67
N GLY A 29 11.64 0.40 -5.52
CA GLY A 29 11.95 -0.55 -6.59
C GLY A 29 13.39 -1.04 -6.58
N GLY A 30 14.20 -0.57 -5.63
CA GLY A 30 15.59 -0.99 -5.43
C GLY A 30 15.71 -2.33 -4.70
N SER A 31 16.94 -2.86 -4.67
CA SER A 31 17.28 -4.05 -3.88
C SER A 31 17.42 -3.76 -2.39
N ASP A 32 17.47 -2.49 -1.99
CA ASP A 32 17.57 -1.99 -0.62
C ASP A 32 16.19 -1.73 0.03
N ASP A 33 15.09 -1.94 -0.70
CA ASP A 33 13.73 -1.84 -0.17
C ASP A 33 13.52 -2.86 0.96
N ARG A 34 13.15 -2.37 2.15
CA ARG A 34 12.97 -3.19 3.35
C ARG A 34 11.56 -3.71 3.51
N VAL A 35 10.55 -2.97 3.04
CA VAL A 35 9.12 -3.29 3.19
C VAL A 35 8.38 -2.92 1.92
N ALA A 36 7.45 -3.76 1.48
CA ALA A 36 6.53 -3.46 0.40
C ALA A 36 5.24 -2.89 0.97
N VAL A 37 4.89 -1.66 0.59
CA VAL A 37 3.66 -0.97 0.98
C VAL A 37 2.71 -0.97 -0.22
N ILE A 38 1.59 -1.66 -0.09
CA ILE A 38 0.58 -1.82 -1.14
C ILE A 38 -0.63 -0.96 -0.78
N ALA A 39 -1.05 -0.11 -1.71
CA ALA A 39 -2.10 0.87 -1.49
C ALA A 39 -2.84 1.18 -2.78
N ALA A 40 -3.96 1.92 -2.69
CA ALA A 40 -4.66 2.47 -3.84
C ALA A 40 -5.43 3.74 -3.46
N GLY A 41 -5.67 4.62 -4.43
CA GLY A 41 -6.44 5.85 -4.21
C GLY A 41 -5.79 6.75 -3.17
N ILE A 42 -6.55 7.23 -2.17
CA ILE A 42 -6.04 8.22 -1.21
C ILE A 42 -4.87 7.68 -0.37
N THR A 43 -4.90 6.40 0.01
CA THR A 43 -3.85 5.80 0.83
C THR A 43 -2.54 5.60 0.05
N LEU A 44 -2.59 5.57 -1.29
CA LEU A 44 -1.37 5.55 -2.12
C LEU A 44 -0.56 6.84 -1.95
N HIS A 45 -1.23 7.99 -1.88
CA HIS A 45 -0.58 9.27 -1.65
C HIS A 45 -0.03 9.37 -0.22
N GLU A 46 -0.76 8.83 0.76
CA GLU A 46 -0.25 8.70 2.13
C GLU A 46 0.96 7.76 2.22
N ALA A 47 0.95 6.65 1.48
CA ALA A 47 2.09 5.73 1.38
C ALA A 47 3.31 6.39 0.72
N ALA A 48 3.11 7.21 -0.32
CA ALA A 48 4.19 7.96 -0.95
C ALA A 48 4.80 8.98 0.03
N LYS A 49 3.98 9.72 0.79
CA LYS A 49 4.45 10.63 1.85
C LYS A 49 5.23 9.88 2.93
N ALA A 50 4.74 8.72 3.37
CA ALA A 50 5.42 7.89 4.34
C ALA A 50 6.78 7.41 3.81
N ALA A 51 6.87 7.00 2.55
CA ALA A 51 8.13 6.60 1.93
C ALA A 51 9.14 7.76 1.90
N ASP A 52 8.69 8.97 1.54
CA ASP A 52 9.53 10.16 1.51
C ASP A 52 10.03 10.54 2.93
N ASP A 53 9.22 10.35 3.97
CA ASP A 53 9.63 10.56 5.38
C ASP A 53 10.64 9.51 5.85
N LEU A 54 10.35 8.22 5.63
CA LEU A 54 11.20 7.10 6.03
C LEU A 54 12.57 7.15 5.38
N ALA A 55 12.64 7.59 4.12
CA ALA A 55 13.90 7.75 3.40
C ALA A 55 14.85 8.75 4.08
N LYS A 56 14.33 9.79 4.77
CA LYS A 56 15.16 10.73 5.55
C LYS A 56 15.88 10.05 6.71
N GLY A 57 15.31 8.97 7.23
CA GLY A 57 15.90 8.12 8.27
C GLY A 57 16.67 6.91 7.71
N GLY A 58 16.92 6.86 6.40
CA GLY A 58 17.65 5.76 5.75
C GLY A 58 16.84 4.48 5.55
N LEU A 59 15.54 4.47 5.84
CA LEU A 59 14.68 3.31 5.64
C LEU A 59 13.97 3.40 4.29
N ARG A 60 14.35 2.51 3.36
CA ARG A 60 13.81 2.46 1.99
C ARG A 60 12.64 1.49 1.91
N VAL A 61 11.60 1.87 1.18
CA VAL A 61 10.40 1.07 0.98
C VAL A 61 9.93 1.12 -0.46
N ARG A 62 9.31 0.02 -0.89
CA ARG A 62 8.62 -0.08 -2.17
C ARG A 62 7.16 0.29 -1.99
N VAL A 63 6.68 1.33 -2.67
CA VAL A 63 5.24 1.66 -2.67
C VAL A 63 4.63 1.18 -3.98
N ILE A 64 3.59 0.35 -3.88
CA ILE A 64 2.89 -0.27 -5.00
C ILE A 64 1.45 0.23 -5.04
N ASP A 65 1.08 0.81 -6.18
CA ASP A 65 -0.30 1.10 -6.54
C ASP A 65 -0.98 -0.16 -7.09
N ALA A 66 -1.89 -0.70 -6.29
CA ALA A 66 -2.78 -1.79 -6.67
C ALA A 66 -4.03 -1.24 -7.39
N TYR A 67 -3.82 -0.51 -8.50
CA TYR A 67 -4.91 0.14 -9.25
C TYR A 67 -5.96 -0.86 -9.76
N SER A 68 -5.55 -2.12 -9.99
CA SER A 68 -6.45 -3.24 -10.28
C SER A 68 -6.55 -4.14 -9.04
N VAL A 69 -7.65 -4.02 -8.29
CA VAL A 69 -7.92 -4.89 -7.13
C VAL A 69 -8.47 -6.25 -7.58
N LYS A 70 -9.18 -6.30 -8.72
CA LYS A 70 -9.70 -7.55 -9.29
C LYS A 70 -9.71 -7.50 -10.82
N PRO A 71 -8.96 -8.39 -11.49
CA PRO A 71 -7.91 -9.24 -10.91
C PRO A 71 -6.80 -8.39 -10.27
N ILE A 72 -6.11 -8.92 -9.27
CA ILE A 72 -4.95 -8.27 -8.65
C ILE A 72 -3.65 -8.81 -9.25
N ASP A 73 -2.62 -7.96 -9.31
CA ASP A 73 -1.31 -8.28 -9.88
C ASP A 73 -0.48 -9.20 -8.97
N GLY A 74 -0.90 -10.46 -8.85
CA GLY A 74 -0.26 -11.40 -7.93
C GLY A 74 1.21 -11.67 -8.26
N GLU A 75 1.62 -11.60 -9.54
CA GLU A 75 3.01 -11.80 -9.95
C GLU A 75 3.90 -10.68 -9.38
N ALA A 76 3.53 -9.42 -9.61
CA ALA A 76 4.30 -8.29 -9.09
C ALA A 76 4.31 -8.26 -7.56
N LEU A 77 3.19 -8.62 -6.92
CA LEU A 77 3.08 -8.69 -5.46
C LEU A 77 3.96 -9.79 -4.86
N ALA A 78 4.01 -10.98 -5.46
CA ALA A 78 4.90 -12.05 -5.02
C ALA A 78 6.39 -11.68 -5.21
N ALA A 79 6.72 -11.02 -6.33
CA ALA A 79 8.07 -10.50 -6.57
C ALA A 79 8.46 -9.43 -5.53
N ALA A 80 7.53 -8.53 -5.18
CA ALA A 80 7.74 -7.53 -4.15
C ALA A 80 7.93 -8.16 -2.77
N ALA A 81 7.08 -9.13 -2.41
CA ALA A 81 7.22 -9.89 -1.17
C ALA A 81 8.60 -10.52 -1.05
N LYS A 82 9.08 -11.17 -2.12
CA LYS A 82 10.42 -11.76 -2.16
C LYS A 82 11.52 -10.69 -2.00
N ALA A 83 11.42 -9.59 -2.73
CA ALA A 83 12.42 -8.51 -2.70
C ALA A 83 12.55 -7.87 -1.32
N THR A 84 11.47 -7.82 -0.53
CA THR A 84 11.45 -7.20 0.81
C THR A 84 11.57 -8.20 1.96
N GLY A 85 11.93 -9.45 1.67
CA GLY A 85 12.08 -10.52 2.66
C GLY A 85 10.77 -10.87 3.38
N GLY A 86 9.66 -10.85 2.65
CA GLY A 86 8.32 -11.21 3.11
C GLY A 86 7.59 -10.09 3.88
N ARG A 87 8.16 -8.88 3.98
CA ARG A 87 7.59 -7.79 4.77
C ARG A 87 6.63 -6.95 3.92
N ILE A 88 5.36 -6.96 4.30
CA ILE A 88 4.27 -6.32 3.55
C ILE A 88 3.39 -5.49 4.49
N VAL A 89 3.14 -4.25 4.10
CA VAL A 89 2.06 -3.42 4.64
C VAL A 89 1.01 -3.26 3.54
N VAL A 90 -0.24 -3.56 3.82
CA VAL A 90 -1.37 -3.14 2.98
C VAL A 90 -2.11 -2.02 3.69
N VAL A 91 -2.40 -0.92 2.99
CA VAL A 91 -3.14 0.21 3.53
C VAL A 91 -4.28 0.63 2.62
N GLU A 92 -5.49 0.65 3.14
CA GLU A 92 -6.70 0.96 2.39
C GLU A 92 -7.72 1.78 3.18
N ASP A 93 -8.35 2.74 2.50
CA ASP A 93 -9.53 3.45 3.00
C ASP A 93 -10.78 2.60 2.70
N HIS A 94 -10.86 1.46 3.37
CA HIS A 94 -11.91 0.45 3.25
C HIS A 94 -11.94 -0.38 4.55
N TRP A 95 -13.02 -1.12 4.78
CA TRP A 95 -13.05 -2.14 5.84
C TRP A 95 -12.02 -3.25 5.54
N PRO A 96 -11.49 -3.97 6.54
CA PRO A 96 -10.48 -4.99 6.29
C PRO A 96 -11.04 -6.15 5.45
N GLU A 97 -12.33 -6.47 5.56
CA GLU A 97 -12.94 -7.60 4.86
C GLU A 97 -13.26 -7.26 3.39
N GLY A 98 -12.87 -8.16 2.48
CA GLY A 98 -13.17 -8.10 1.05
C GLY A 98 -12.41 -7.03 0.26
N GLY A 99 -11.45 -6.36 0.91
CA GLY A 99 -10.67 -5.25 0.35
C GLY A 99 -9.38 -5.66 -0.35
N ILE A 100 -8.45 -4.71 -0.44
CA ILE A 100 -7.12 -4.88 -1.02
C ILE A 100 -6.32 -5.92 -0.20
N GLY A 101 -6.41 -5.86 1.13
CA GLY A 101 -5.70 -6.77 2.03
C GLY A 101 -6.04 -8.24 1.74
N ASP A 102 -7.32 -8.57 1.63
CA ASP A 102 -7.77 -9.92 1.31
C ASP A 102 -7.34 -10.35 -0.11
N ALA A 103 -7.45 -9.45 -1.08
CA ALA A 103 -6.99 -9.72 -2.45
C ALA A 103 -5.49 -10.00 -2.52
N VAL A 104 -4.67 -9.23 -1.80
CA VAL A 104 -3.21 -9.42 -1.68
C VAL A 104 -2.90 -10.76 -1.05
N LEU A 105 -3.51 -11.07 0.11
CA LEU A 105 -3.26 -12.32 0.83
C LEU A 105 -3.64 -13.55 -0.01
N ALA A 106 -4.80 -13.51 -0.68
CA ALA A 106 -5.22 -14.58 -1.58
C ALA A 106 -4.22 -14.79 -2.73
N ALA A 107 -3.82 -13.70 -3.40
CA ALA A 107 -2.90 -13.79 -4.53
C ALA A 107 -1.49 -14.29 -4.15
N LEU A 108 -1.02 -13.95 -2.95
CA LEU A 108 0.26 -14.42 -2.40
C LEU A 108 0.18 -15.90 -1.98
N ALA A 109 -0.93 -16.30 -1.35
CA ALA A 109 -1.16 -17.68 -0.93
C ALA A 109 -1.24 -18.63 -2.15
N ASP A 110 -1.97 -18.23 -3.20
CA ASP A 110 -2.07 -18.97 -4.47
C ASP A 110 -0.70 -19.18 -5.14
N ARG A 111 0.24 -18.27 -4.90
CA ARG A 111 1.62 -18.33 -5.41
C ARG A 111 2.60 -19.01 -4.48
N GLY A 112 2.13 -19.58 -3.37
CA GLY A 112 2.97 -20.31 -2.43
C GLY A 112 3.89 -19.43 -1.59
N VAL A 113 3.62 -18.13 -1.46
CA VAL A 113 4.36 -17.26 -0.53
C VAL A 113 3.91 -17.58 0.90
N ARG A 114 4.80 -18.11 1.74
CA ARG A 114 4.47 -18.59 3.10
C ARG A 114 5.06 -17.73 4.22
N ASP A 115 6.28 -17.22 4.05
CA ASP A 115 7.01 -16.49 5.09
C ASP A 115 6.69 -14.99 5.05
N LEU A 116 5.44 -14.64 5.39
CA LEU A 116 4.97 -13.26 5.39
C LEU A 116 5.03 -12.63 6.79
N ARG A 117 5.62 -11.44 6.86
CA ARG A 117 5.39 -10.48 7.95
C ARG A 117 4.44 -9.41 7.44
N TYR A 118 3.16 -9.60 7.73
CA TYR A 118 2.07 -8.83 7.15
C TYR A 118 1.44 -7.86 8.15
N ARG A 119 1.18 -6.63 7.71
CA ARG A 119 0.40 -5.64 8.46
C ARG A 119 -0.70 -5.05 7.59
N HIS A 120 -1.92 -4.96 8.13
CA HIS A 120 -3.08 -4.44 7.41
C HIS A 120 -3.67 -3.23 8.14
N LEU A 121 -3.52 -2.07 7.50
CA LEU A 121 -4.07 -0.79 7.92
C LEU A 121 -5.36 -0.55 7.13
N ALA A 122 -6.48 -0.58 7.83
CA ALA A 122 -7.82 -0.49 7.26
C ALA A 122 -8.75 0.19 8.27
N VAL A 123 -9.92 0.64 7.82
CA VAL A 123 -10.94 1.23 8.69
C VAL A 123 -11.56 0.13 9.55
N ARG A 124 -11.44 0.23 10.87
CA ARG A 124 -11.91 -0.80 11.84
C ARG A 124 -13.03 -0.33 12.76
N LYS A 125 -13.47 0.91 12.61
CA LYS A 125 -14.54 1.51 13.40
C LYS A 125 -15.38 2.39 12.48
N MET A 126 -16.64 2.61 12.83
CA MET A 126 -17.47 3.57 12.12
C MET A 126 -16.85 4.97 12.26
N PRO A 127 -16.46 5.63 11.16
CA PRO A 127 -15.86 6.96 11.22
C PRO A 127 -16.89 8.02 11.59
N GLY A 128 -16.42 9.09 12.22
CA GLY A 128 -17.21 10.29 12.48
C GLY A 128 -17.15 11.32 11.35
N SER A 129 -17.62 12.54 11.63
CA SER A 129 -17.44 13.69 10.74
C SER A 129 -16.19 14.47 11.12
N GLY A 130 -15.42 14.93 10.14
CA GLY A 130 -14.18 15.68 10.36
C GLY A 130 -13.52 16.06 9.05
N LYS A 131 -12.37 16.74 9.10
CA LYS A 131 -11.61 17.00 7.89
C LYS A 131 -11.00 15.69 7.36
N PRO A 132 -10.85 15.52 6.04
CA PRO A 132 -10.32 14.27 5.48
C PRO A 132 -9.00 13.80 6.11
N ALA A 133 -8.03 14.68 6.32
CA ALA A 133 -6.76 14.32 6.94
C ALA A 133 -6.89 13.89 8.41
N GLU A 134 -7.78 14.55 9.17
CA GLU A 134 -8.07 14.19 10.57
C GLU A 134 -8.71 12.79 10.64
N LEU A 135 -9.60 12.46 9.70
CA LEU A 135 -10.25 11.14 9.64
C LEU A 135 -9.29 10.02 9.25
N LEU A 136 -8.40 10.25 8.27
CA LEU A 136 -7.37 9.26 7.90
C LEU A 136 -6.45 8.93 9.09
N ALA A 137 -6.07 9.94 9.87
CA ALA A 137 -5.27 9.76 11.07
C ALA A 137 -6.06 9.05 12.19
N ASP A 138 -7.33 9.40 12.40
CA ASP A 138 -8.20 8.80 13.43
C ASP A 138 -8.43 7.30 13.23
N VAL A 139 -8.51 6.85 11.97
CA VAL A 139 -8.65 5.43 11.62
C VAL A 139 -7.32 4.74 11.31
N GLY A 140 -6.19 5.45 11.42
CA GLY A 140 -4.84 4.87 11.35
C GLY A 140 -4.41 4.41 9.95
N ILE A 141 -4.79 5.15 8.91
CA ILE A 141 -4.43 4.87 7.51
C ILE A 141 -3.70 6.04 6.84
N ASP A 142 -3.22 7.01 7.62
CA ASP A 142 -2.42 8.15 7.18
C ASP A 142 -0.92 7.80 7.04
N ALA A 143 -0.14 8.74 6.51
CA ALA A 143 1.31 8.57 6.35
C ALA A 143 2.03 8.23 7.67
N THR A 144 1.58 8.78 8.80
CA THR A 144 2.17 8.53 10.12
C THR A 144 1.97 7.08 10.54
N ALA A 145 0.75 6.56 10.41
CA ALA A 145 0.43 5.17 10.72
C ALA A 145 1.18 4.19 9.81
N ILE A 146 1.28 4.51 8.51
CA ILE A 146 2.05 3.70 7.54
C ILE A 146 3.53 3.66 7.94
N ALA A 147 4.15 4.82 8.22
CA ALA A 147 5.55 4.90 8.60
C ALA A 147 5.84 4.14 9.90
N LYS A 148 4.92 4.18 10.87
CA LYS A 148 5.00 3.38 12.11
C LYS A 148 4.97 1.88 11.80
N ALA A 149 3.98 1.42 11.03
CA ALA A 149 3.85 0.00 10.66
C ALA A 149 5.08 -0.52 9.90
N VAL A 150 5.66 0.30 9.02
CA VAL A 150 6.90 -0.05 8.33
C VAL A 150 8.07 -0.20 9.30
N ARG A 151 8.27 0.76 10.22
CA ARG A 151 9.38 0.70 11.20
C ARG A 151 9.27 -0.56 12.08
N GLU A 152 8.06 -0.90 12.51
CA GLU A 152 7.78 -2.13 13.28
C GLU A 152 8.12 -3.41 12.50
N LEU A 153 7.85 -3.46 11.19
CA LEU A 153 8.19 -4.62 10.35
C LEU A 153 9.66 -4.70 9.95
N ALA A 154 10.34 -3.55 9.84
CA ALA A 154 11.71 -3.44 9.38
C ALA A 154 12.75 -3.81 10.45
N ALA A 155 12.35 -3.74 11.73
CA ALA A 155 13.10 -4.26 12.88
C ALA A 155 13.33 -5.77 12.79
#